data_AF-A0A954GBH9-F1
#
_entry.id   AF-A0A954GBH9-F1
#
_cell.length_a   1.000
_cell.length_b   1.000
_cell.length_c   1.000
_cell.angle_alpha   90.00
_cell.angle_beta   90.00
_cell.angle_gamma   90.00
#
_symmetry.space_group_name_H-M   'P 1'
#
loop_
_entity.id
_entity.type
_entity.pdbx_description
1 polymer ?
#
loop_
_entity_poly.entity_id
_entity_poly.type
_entity_poly.pdbx_seq_one_letter_code
_entity_poly.pdbx_strand_id
1 'polypeptide(L)'
;MSRKNNDGEASTSKVIVMLMLAIAFFGWAFFAAAYAHSEEGWRQADSSANIADPSEVGQDERLENAGNITRESRSSLKDFIWNAFSQIPNMVAVISFNFQHRLWLVILFACLEAGALGLGYAMSKID
;
A
#
# COMPACT_ATOMS: atom_id res chain seq x y z
N MET A 1 -13.84 -40.27 21.98
CA MET A 1 -13.96 -39.52 20.72
C MET A 1 -13.17 -38.23 20.89
N SER A 2 -11.94 -38.21 20.37
CA SER A 2 -10.97 -37.15 20.63
C SER A 2 -11.34 -35.90 19.83
N ARG A 3 -11.73 -34.82 20.52
CA ARG A 3 -11.96 -33.51 19.92
C ARG A 3 -10.58 -32.91 19.68
N LYS A 4 -10.02 -33.22 18.51
CA LYS A 4 -8.70 -32.77 18.06
C LYS A 4 -8.69 -31.24 18.03
N ASN A 5 -7.61 -30.63 18.50
CA ASN A 5 -7.35 -29.19 18.66
C ASN A 5 -7.30 -28.40 17.32
N ASN A 6 -8.24 -28.65 16.40
CA ASN A 6 -8.29 -27.96 15.10
C ASN A 6 -8.64 -26.46 15.24
N ASP A 7 -9.10 -26.02 16.41
CA ASP A 7 -9.58 -24.66 16.61
C ASP A 7 -8.43 -23.63 16.67
N GLY A 8 -7.25 -24.03 17.19
CA GLY A 8 -6.04 -23.19 17.26
C GLY A 8 -5.33 -23.07 15.91
N GLU A 9 -5.00 -24.21 15.29
CA GLU A 9 -4.30 -24.26 13.99
C GLU A 9 -5.10 -23.62 12.85
N ALA A 10 -6.43 -23.83 12.82
CA ALA A 10 -7.29 -23.20 11.81
C ALA A 10 -7.42 -21.69 12.03
N SER A 11 -7.41 -21.23 13.28
CA SER A 11 -7.45 -19.80 13.61
C SER A 11 -6.16 -19.10 13.19
N THR A 12 -5.00 -19.66 13.55
CA THR A 12 -3.69 -19.10 13.19
C THR A 12 -3.48 -19.08 11.68
N SER A 13 -3.76 -20.19 11.00
CA SER A 13 -3.69 -20.28 9.53
C SER A 13 -4.60 -19.25 8.85
N LYS A 14 -5.82 -19.06 9.36
CA LYS A 14 -6.76 -18.06 8.84
C LYS A 14 -6.25 -16.64 9.02
N VAL A 15 -5.64 -16.32 10.16
CA VAL A 15 -5.04 -14.99 10.42
C VAL A 15 -3.88 -14.74 9.46
N ILE A 16 -3.00 -15.72 9.26
CA ILE A 16 -1.86 -15.60 8.33
C ILE A 16 -2.35 -15.39 6.89
N VAL A 17 -3.34 -16.17 6.45
CA VAL A 17 -3.93 -16.01 5.10
C VAL A 17 -4.57 -14.63 4.94
N MET A 18 -5.29 -14.14 5.95
CA MET A 18 -5.85 -12.78 5.92
C MET A 18 -4.76 -11.71 5.87
N LEU A 19 -3.66 -11.90 6.60
CA LEU A 19 -2.50 -11.01 6.57
C LEU A 19 -1.86 -10.97 5.19
N MET A 20 -1.59 -12.13 4.57
CA MET A 20 -1.03 -12.21 3.21
C MET A 20 -1.95 -11.54 2.19
N LEU A 21 -3.27 -11.77 2.26
CA LEU A 21 -4.21 -11.07 1.38
C LEU A 21 -4.16 -9.55 1.58
N ALA A 22 -4.09 -9.07 2.82
CA ALA A 22 -3.97 -7.64 3.09
C ALA A 22 -2.67 -7.06 2.50
N ILE A 23 -1.56 -7.78 2.62
CA ILE A 23 -0.26 -7.39 2.05
C ILE A 23 -0.34 -7.35 0.53
N ALA A 24 -0.90 -8.37 -0.10
CA ALA A 24 -1.08 -8.45 -1.55
C ALA A 24 -1.95 -7.31 -2.09
N PHE A 25 -3.10 -7.01 -1.45
CA PHE A 25 -3.95 -5.88 -1.84
C PHE A 25 -3.24 -4.54 -1.65
N PHE A 26 -2.49 -4.38 -0.57
CA PHE A 26 -1.72 -3.18 -0.31
C PHE A 26 -0.59 -3.02 -1.33
N GLY A 27 0.16 -4.09 -1.61
CA GLY A 27 1.21 -4.11 -2.62
C GLY A 27 0.71 -3.82 -4.01
N TRP A 28 -0.45 -4.38 -4.38
CA TRP A 28 -1.13 -4.07 -5.63
C TRP A 28 -1.42 -2.57 -5.78
N ALA A 29 -1.96 -1.95 -4.73
CA ALA A 29 -2.27 -0.53 -4.77
C ALA A 29 -1.01 0.34 -4.90
N PHE A 30 0.10 -0.04 -4.26
CA PHE A 30 1.40 0.63 -4.41
C PHE A 30 1.98 0.47 -5.83
N PHE A 31 1.89 -0.73 -6.42
CA PHE A 31 2.34 -0.96 -7.79
C PHE A 31 1.54 -0.15 -8.80
N ALA A 32 0.22 -0.12 -8.65
CA ALA A 32 -0.66 0.66 -9.51
C ALA A 32 -0.37 2.16 -9.39
N ALA A 33 -0.20 2.65 -8.17
CA ALA A 33 0.16 4.04 -7.94
C ALA A 33 1.50 4.43 -8.54
N ALA A 34 2.50 3.57 -8.41
CA ALA A 34 3.81 3.80 -8.98
C ALA A 34 3.79 3.86 -10.51
N TYR A 35 2.93 3.05 -11.15
CA TYR A 35 2.71 3.08 -12.59
C TYR A 35 1.99 4.37 -13.02
N ALA A 36 0.87 4.73 -12.39
CA ALA A 36 0.13 5.96 -12.70
C ALA A 36 0.95 7.24 -12.48
N HIS A 37 1.76 7.29 -11.43
CA HIS A 37 2.64 8.43 -11.19
C HIS A 37 3.71 8.61 -12.27
N SER A 38 4.23 7.50 -12.82
CA SER A 38 5.33 7.51 -13.78
C SER A 38 4.89 7.60 -15.24
N GLU A 39 3.81 6.92 -15.64
CA GLU A 39 3.31 6.93 -17.02
C GLU A 39 2.14 7.89 -17.25
N GLU A 40 1.28 8.11 -16.24
CA GLU A 40 0.04 8.90 -16.38
C GLU A 40 0.17 10.31 -15.74
N GLY A 41 1.34 10.66 -15.21
CA GLY A 41 1.62 11.99 -14.66
C GLY A 41 0.84 12.33 -13.39
N TRP A 42 0.38 11.32 -12.65
CA TRP A 42 -0.51 11.48 -11.50
C TRP A 42 0.08 12.41 -10.42
N ARG A 43 -0.60 13.54 -10.17
CA ARG A 43 -0.26 14.66 -9.24
C ARG A 43 1.02 15.46 -9.50
N GLN A 44 1.61 15.43 -10.70
CA GLN A 44 2.76 16.32 -11.01
C GLN A 44 2.38 17.82 -11.09
N ALA A 45 1.10 18.17 -11.16
CA ALA A 45 0.63 19.55 -11.26
C ALA A 45 0.84 20.39 -9.97
N ASP A 46 1.01 19.78 -8.79
CA ASP A 46 1.03 20.50 -7.51
C ASP A 46 2.46 20.81 -7.00
N SER A 47 3.47 20.12 -7.52
CA SER A 47 4.87 20.30 -7.07
C SER A 47 5.54 21.55 -7.63
N SER A 48 4.94 22.20 -8.64
CA SER A 48 5.42 23.46 -9.22
C SER A 48 4.77 24.71 -8.60
N ALA A 49 3.77 24.54 -7.73
CA ALA A 49 3.13 25.64 -7.00
C ALA A 49 3.81 25.98 -5.65
N ASN A 50 4.77 25.16 -5.20
CA ASN A 50 5.50 25.33 -3.94
C ASN A 50 6.93 25.88 -4.12
N ILE A 51 7.16 26.76 -5.10
CA ILE A 51 8.27 27.70 -4.97
C ILE A 51 7.77 28.82 -4.05
N ALA A 52 7.71 28.50 -2.75
CA ALA A 52 7.31 29.42 -1.71
C ALA A 52 8.35 30.55 -1.61
N ASP A 53 7.88 31.79 -1.79
CA ASP A 53 8.65 32.99 -1.47
C ASP A 53 9.00 32.95 0.03
N PRO A 54 10.29 32.97 0.40
CA PRO A 54 10.73 32.78 1.79
C PRO A 54 10.38 33.94 2.74
N SER A 55 9.56 34.91 2.31
CA SER A 55 9.26 36.13 3.07
C SER A 55 7.87 36.19 3.73
N GLU A 56 6.97 35.24 3.49
CA GLU A 56 5.61 35.28 4.04
C GLU A 56 5.48 34.48 5.36
N VAL A 57 5.50 35.20 6.48
CA VAL A 57 5.27 34.65 7.83
C VAL A 57 3.76 34.50 8.06
N GLY A 58 3.17 33.41 7.55
CA GLY A 58 1.76 33.05 7.76
C GLY A 58 1.58 32.01 8.87
N GLN A 59 1.46 32.45 10.14
CA GLN A 59 1.19 31.53 11.26
C GLN A 59 -0.25 30.98 11.26
N ASP A 60 -1.18 31.64 10.56
CA ASP A 60 -2.60 31.24 10.49
C ASP A 60 -2.86 30.11 9.47
N GLU A 61 -2.07 30.00 8.41
CA GLU A 61 -2.24 28.94 7.40
C GLU A 61 -2.01 27.53 7.95
N ARG A 62 -1.17 27.37 8.99
CA ARG A 62 -0.86 26.05 9.58
C ARG A 62 -2.06 25.40 10.27
N LEU A 63 -3.00 26.18 10.81
CA LEU A 63 -4.20 25.65 11.47
C LEU A 63 -5.30 25.29 10.47
N GLU A 64 -5.51 26.12 9.44
CA GLU A 64 -6.44 25.79 8.33
C GLU A 64 -5.92 24.60 7.49
N ASN A 65 -4.61 24.51 7.29
CA ASN A 65 -3.99 23.40 6.59
C ASN A 65 -4.13 22.07 7.38
N ALA A 66 -4.11 22.07 8.71
CA ALA A 66 -4.33 20.85 9.51
C ALA A 66 -5.73 20.23 9.30
N GLY A 67 -6.77 21.07 9.16
CA GLY A 67 -8.13 20.64 8.82
C GLY A 67 -8.27 20.19 7.36
N ASN A 68 -7.51 20.81 6.45
CA ASN A 68 -7.53 20.46 5.04
C ASN A 68 -6.73 19.17 4.74
N ILE A 69 -5.62 18.92 5.43
CA ILE A 69 -4.79 17.70 5.30
C ILE A 69 -5.59 16.42 5.57
N THR A 70 -6.48 16.42 6.56
CA THR A 70 -7.33 15.25 6.87
C THR A 70 -8.42 15.03 5.82
N ARG A 71 -8.87 16.08 5.13
CA ARG A 71 -9.85 15.98 4.03
C ARG A 71 -9.19 15.58 2.72
N GLU A 72 -8.00 16.11 2.46
CA GLU A 72 -7.19 15.84 1.28
C GLU A 72 -6.59 14.43 1.31
N SER A 73 -6.13 13.95 2.47
CA SER A 73 -5.65 12.57 2.64
C SER A 73 -6.76 11.55 2.37
N ARG A 74 -8.01 11.81 2.78
CA ARG A 74 -9.15 10.93 2.47
C ARG A 74 -9.49 10.92 0.98
N SER A 75 -9.35 12.04 0.29
CA SER A 75 -9.51 12.08 -1.18
C SER A 75 -8.38 11.29 -1.85
N SER A 76 -7.13 11.54 -1.45
CA SER A 76 -5.94 10.86 -1.97
C SER A 76 -5.99 9.35 -1.79
N LEU A 77 -6.44 8.87 -0.62
CA LEU A 77 -6.67 7.46 -0.34
C LEU A 77 -7.75 6.86 -1.24
N LYS A 78 -8.86 7.57 -1.47
CA LYS A 78 -9.92 7.11 -2.37
C LYS A 78 -9.44 7.02 -3.82
N ASP A 79 -8.69 8.02 -4.28
CA ASP A 79 -8.13 8.05 -5.63
C ASP A 79 -7.09 6.95 -5.82
N PHE A 80 -6.28 6.67 -4.79
CA PHE A 80 -5.32 5.57 -4.77
C PHE A 80 -5.99 4.20 -4.85
N ILE A 81 -7.04 3.99 -4.07
CA ILE A 81 -7.83 2.76 -4.12
C ILE A 81 -8.52 2.64 -5.48
N TRP A 82 -9.13 3.71 -5.98
CA TRP A 82 -9.82 3.72 -7.26
C TRP A 82 -8.87 3.46 -8.44
N ASN A 83 -7.70 4.08 -8.44
CA ASN A 83 -6.64 3.83 -9.41
C ASN A 83 -6.20 2.36 -9.39
N ALA A 84 -6.01 1.78 -8.20
CA ALA A 84 -5.66 0.36 -8.07
C ALA A 84 -6.71 -0.56 -8.70
N PHE A 85 -8.00 -0.24 -8.59
CA PHE A 85 -9.06 -0.99 -9.28
C PHE A 85 -9.06 -0.72 -10.79
N SER A 86 -8.89 0.53 -11.21
CA SER A 86 -8.85 0.92 -12.63
C SER A 86 -7.70 0.27 -13.39
N GLN A 87 -6.62 -0.10 -12.70
CA GLN A 87 -5.45 -0.73 -13.30
C GLN A 87 -5.51 -2.26 -13.36
N ILE A 88 -6.55 -2.90 -12.82
CA ILE A 88 -6.73 -4.37 -12.94
C ILE A 88 -6.69 -4.85 -14.41
N PRO A 89 -7.30 -4.17 -15.39
CA PRO A 89 -7.18 -4.56 -16.80
C PRO A 89 -5.74 -4.47 -17.34
N ASN A 90 -4.95 -3.52 -16.83
CA ASN A 90 -3.56 -3.26 -17.24
C ASN A 90 -2.54 -3.97 -16.34
N MET A 91 -2.94 -4.99 -15.58
CA MET A 91 -2.11 -5.64 -14.57
C MET A 91 -0.76 -6.12 -15.08
N VAL A 92 -0.72 -6.68 -16.29
CA VAL A 92 0.54 -7.17 -16.88
C VAL A 92 1.53 -6.03 -17.12
N ALA A 93 1.05 -4.88 -17.60
CA ALA A 93 1.88 -3.69 -17.85
C ALA A 93 2.39 -3.08 -16.54
N VAL A 94 1.52 -2.98 -15.53
CA VAL A 94 1.88 -2.49 -14.19
C VAL A 94 2.94 -3.38 -13.55
N ILE A 95 2.76 -4.70 -13.63
CA ILE A 95 3.73 -5.66 -13.10
C ILE A 95 5.05 -5.55 -13.87
N SER A 96 5.04 -5.58 -15.21
CA SER A 96 6.28 -5.50 -15.99
C SER A 96 7.04 -4.19 -15.76
N PHE A 97 6.32 -3.06 -15.69
CA PHE A 97 6.89 -1.76 -15.36
C PHE A 97 7.59 -1.79 -14.01
N ASN A 98 6.95 -2.35 -12.97
CA ASN A 98 7.56 -2.43 -11.64
C ASN A 98 8.78 -3.37 -11.62
N PHE A 99 8.79 -4.46 -12.38
CA PHE A 99 9.98 -5.30 -12.56
C PHE A 99 11.13 -4.62 -13.31
N GLN A 100 10.86 -3.59 -14.11
CA GLN A 100 11.89 -2.88 -14.88
C GLN A 100 12.39 -1.61 -14.18
N HIS A 101 11.48 -0.85 -13.59
CA HIS A 101 11.77 0.49 -13.05
C HIS A 101 11.81 0.54 -11.53
N ARG A 102 11.14 -0.39 -10.83
CA ARG A 102 10.96 -0.33 -9.37
C ARG A 102 11.07 -1.70 -8.70
N LEU A 103 12.11 -2.47 -9.06
CA LEU A 103 12.39 -3.80 -8.49
C LEU A 103 12.42 -3.80 -6.96
N TRP A 104 12.83 -2.70 -6.33
CA TRP A 104 12.84 -2.58 -4.87
C TRP A 104 11.46 -2.76 -4.24
N LEU A 105 10.37 -2.29 -4.90
CA LEU A 105 9.00 -2.52 -4.43
C LEU A 105 8.63 -3.99 -4.53
N VAL A 106 9.01 -4.66 -5.62
CA VAL A 106 8.78 -6.09 -5.81
C VAL A 106 9.47 -6.90 -4.73
N ILE A 107 10.75 -6.60 -4.48
CA ILE A 107 11.53 -7.26 -3.42
C ILE A 107 10.92 -6.99 -2.04
N LEU A 108 10.50 -5.75 -1.76
CA LEU A 108 9.89 -5.39 -0.48
C LEU A 108 8.64 -6.24 -0.19
N PHE A 109 7.68 -6.29 -1.12
CA PHE A 109 6.45 -7.06 -0.92
C PHE A 109 6.70 -8.57 -0.93
N ALA A 110 7.65 -9.06 -1.74
CA ALA A 110 8.07 -10.46 -1.68
C ALA A 110 8.66 -10.84 -0.31
N CYS A 111 9.50 -9.98 0.27
CA CYS A 111 10.03 -10.16 1.62
C CYS A 111 8.93 -10.09 2.69
N LEU A 112 7.93 -9.24 2.49
CA LEU A 112 6.83 -9.06 3.45
C LEU A 112 5.90 -10.29 3.45
N GLU A 113 5.57 -10.83 2.28
CA GLU A 113 4.85 -12.10 2.12
C GLU A 113 5.65 -13.29 2.67
N ALA A 114 6.94 -13.37 2.36
CA ALA A 114 7.82 -14.40 2.91
C ALA A 114 7.95 -14.30 4.44
N GLY A 115 7.99 -13.07 4.98
CA GLY A 115 7.97 -12.79 6.41
C GLY A 115 6.66 -13.24 7.07
N ALA A 116 5.51 -12.99 6.44
CA ALA A 116 4.21 -13.46 6.93
C ALA A 116 4.13 -15.00 6.96
N LEU A 117 4.63 -15.68 5.92
CA LEU A 117 4.76 -17.14 5.90
C LEU A 117 5.71 -17.65 6.99
N GLY A 118 6.86 -16.99 7.16
CA GLY A 118 7.84 -17.34 8.19
C GLY A 118 7.28 -17.18 9.61
N LEU A 119 6.54 -16.10 9.86
CA LEU A 119 5.82 -15.88 11.11
C LEU A 119 4.78 -16.99 11.34
N GLY A 120 4.05 -17.35 10.29
CA GLY A 120 3.05 -18.40 10.36
C GLY A 120 3.64 -19.77 10.67
N TYR A 121 4.75 -20.11 10.03
CA TYR A 121 5.50 -21.33 10.33
C TYR A 121 6.03 -21.33 11.77
N ALA A 122 6.61 -20.23 12.24
CA ALA A 122 7.09 -20.11 13.61
C ALA A 122 5.96 -20.28 14.64
N MET A 123 4.79 -19.66 14.41
CA MET A 123 3.63 -19.84 15.29
C MET A 123 3.14 -21.29 15.31
N SER A 124 3.09 -21.97 14.15
CA SER A 124 2.70 -23.39 14.08
C SER A 124 3.64 -24.34 14.82
N LYS A 125 4.84 -23.85 15.18
CA LYS A 125 5.88 -24.58 15.91
C LYS A 125 5.83 -24.34 17.42
N ILE A 126 5.20 -23.26 17.85
CA ILE A 126 5.13 -22.81 19.26
C ILE A 126 3.78 -23.18 19.89
N ASP A 127 2.74 -23.32 19.07
CA ASP A 127 1.45 -23.96 19.41
C ASP A 127 1.60 -25.49 19.49
#